data_AF-A0A199VWN3-F1
#
_entry.id   AF-A0A199VWN3-F1
#
_cell.length_a   1.000
_cell.length_b   1.000
_cell.length_c   1.000
_cell.angle_alpha   90.00
_cell.angle_beta   90.00
_cell.angle_gamma   90.00
#
_symmetry.space_group_name_H-M   'P 1'
#
loop_
_entity.id
_entity.type
_entity.pdbx_description
1 polymer ?
#
loop_
_entity_poly.entity_id
_entity_poly.type
_entity_poly.pdbx_seq_one_letter_code
_entity_poly.pdbx_strand_id
1 'polypeptide(L)'
;MQGFPFYDKPMRIQYAKTKSDIIAKADGTFVPRERRKRHDDRAERKRREQHHDANQVGLGLNSSYPGVYGAPPLSQLPYSGGAKSMLQEAPALPNNILFVQNLPHETTPMMLQMLFIQYPGFKEVRMIEAKPGIAFVEYGDEMQATVAMQGLQGFKITQQNPMLITYAKK
;
A
#
# COMPACT_ATOMS: atom_id res chain seq x y z
N MET A 1 15.30 -27.22 -14.29
CA MET A 1 14.55 -25.93 -14.25
C MET A 1 15.32 -24.78 -13.61
N GLN A 2 16.43 -25.02 -12.89
CA GLN A 2 17.26 -23.92 -12.38
C GLN A 2 17.88 -23.12 -13.53
N GLY A 3 17.86 -21.79 -13.44
CA GLY A 3 18.48 -20.90 -14.42
C GLY A 3 17.66 -20.65 -15.68
N PHE A 4 16.41 -21.15 -15.76
CA PHE A 4 15.54 -20.86 -16.90
C PHE A 4 15.23 -19.35 -16.98
N PRO A 5 15.40 -18.70 -18.14
CA PRO A 5 15.10 -17.27 -18.28
C PRO A 5 13.61 -16.99 -18.06
N PHE A 6 13.31 -16.13 -17.09
CA PHE A 6 11.97 -15.62 -16.83
C PHE A 6 12.03 -14.10 -16.80
N TYR A 7 11.42 -13.44 -17.79
CA TYR A 7 11.55 -12.00 -18.01
C TYR A 7 13.01 -11.51 -17.97
N ASP A 8 13.86 -12.16 -18.77
CA ASP A 8 15.29 -11.86 -18.91
C ASP A 8 16.11 -11.97 -17.61
N LYS A 9 15.56 -12.62 -16.58
CA LYS A 9 16.25 -12.94 -15.33
C LYS A 9 16.33 -14.46 -15.12
N PRO A 10 17.48 -15.01 -14.72
CA PRO A 10 17.60 -16.44 -14.47
C PRO A 10 16.77 -16.85 -13.26
N MET A 11 15.84 -17.80 -13.45
CA MET A 11 14.98 -18.31 -12.39
C MET A 11 15.80 -19.09 -11.37
N ARG A 12 15.65 -18.75 -10.07
CA ARG A 12 16.25 -19.47 -8.95
C ARG A 12 15.16 -20.16 -8.13
N ILE A 13 15.18 -21.48 -8.16
CA ILE A 13 14.22 -22.33 -7.45
C ILE A 13 14.85 -22.80 -6.15
N GLN A 14 14.11 -22.70 -5.05
CA GLN A 14 14.46 -23.29 -3.76
C GLN A 14 13.32 -24.20 -3.31
N TYR A 15 13.67 -25.35 -2.74
CA TYR A 15 12.67 -26.23 -2.14
C TYR A 15 12.15 -25.63 -0.84
N ALA A 16 10.85 -25.80 -0.61
CA ALA A 16 10.25 -25.47 0.67
C ALA A 16 10.81 -26.39 1.76
N LYS A 17 11.09 -25.83 2.94
CA LYS A 17 11.56 -26.60 4.10
C LYS A 17 10.44 -27.37 4.80
N THR A 18 9.19 -27.09 4.44
CA THR A 18 7.98 -27.68 5.02
C THR A 18 7.02 -28.08 3.91
N LYS A 19 6.17 -29.07 4.19
CA LYS A 19 5.08 -29.46 3.30
C LYS A 19 4.09 -28.30 3.10
N SER A 20 3.45 -28.27 1.94
CA SER A 20 2.33 -27.36 1.69
C SER A 20 1.08 -27.83 2.43
N ASP A 21 0.16 -26.90 2.70
CA ASP A 21 -1.06 -27.18 3.45
C ASP A 21 -1.93 -28.26 2.81
N ILE A 22 -1.96 -28.34 1.47
CA ILE A 22 -2.73 -29.37 0.76
C ILE A 22 -2.17 -30.78 1.00
N ILE A 23 -0.85 -30.91 1.01
CA ILE A 23 -0.19 -32.19 1.30
C ILE A 23 -0.33 -32.52 2.78
N ALA A 24 -0.16 -31.55 3.68
CA ALA A 24 -0.35 -31.75 5.11
C ALA A 24 -1.79 -32.20 5.45
N LYS A 25 -2.80 -31.69 4.73
CA LYS A 25 -4.20 -32.12 4.88
C LYS A 25 -4.42 -33.55 4.38
N ALA A 26 -3.87 -33.89 3.23
CA ALA A 26 -3.94 -35.25 2.69
C ALA A 26 -3.26 -36.28 3.62
N ASP A 27 -2.11 -35.90 4.20
CA ASP A 27 -1.35 -36.73 5.13
C ASP A 27 -1.93 -36.73 6.57
N GLY A 28 -2.99 -35.98 6.85
CA GLY A 28 -3.59 -35.87 8.19
C GLY A 28 -2.71 -35.16 9.24
N THR A 29 -1.64 -34.50 8.83
CA THR A 29 -0.68 -33.79 9.70
C THR A 29 -0.91 -32.28 9.74
N PHE A 30 -2.02 -31.81 9.15
CA PHE A 30 -2.35 -30.39 9.09
C PHE A 30 -2.69 -29.84 10.48
N VAL A 31 -1.86 -28.90 10.96
CA VAL A 31 -2.16 -28.09 12.13
C VAL A 31 -2.72 -26.76 11.64
N PRO A 32 -4.01 -26.45 11.89
CA PRO A 32 -4.57 -25.14 11.58
C PRO A 32 -3.78 -24.07 12.34
N ARG A 33 -2.99 -23.28 11.61
CA ARG A 33 -2.36 -22.11 12.19
C ARG A 33 -3.46 -21.11 12.52
N GLU A 34 -3.53 -20.66 13.78
CA GLU A 34 -4.38 -19.53 14.14
C GLU A 34 -4.12 -18.40 13.16
N ARG A 35 -5.21 -17.83 12.61
CA ARG A 35 -5.12 -16.65 11.75
C ARG A 35 -4.48 -15.56 12.59
N ARG A 36 -3.17 -15.37 12.47
CA ARG A 36 -2.52 -14.15 12.96
C ARG A 36 -3.32 -13.01 12.36
N LYS A 37 -4.03 -12.26 13.22
CA LYS A 37 -4.52 -10.94 12.86
C LYS A 37 -3.32 -10.26 12.21
N ARG A 38 -3.47 -9.81 10.97
CA ARG A 38 -2.48 -8.98 10.28
C ARG A 38 -2.40 -7.67 11.07
N HIS A 39 -1.65 -7.71 12.16
CA HIS A 39 -1.27 -6.56 12.96
C HIS A 39 0.22 -6.38 12.74
N ASP A 40 0.56 -5.39 11.92
CA ASP A 40 1.85 -4.71 11.92
C ASP A 40 3.16 -5.51 11.78
N ASP A 41 3.26 -6.40 10.79
CA ASP A 41 4.57 -6.97 10.38
C ASP A 41 5.58 -5.89 9.88
N ARG A 42 5.13 -4.64 9.68
CA ARG A 42 6.02 -3.50 9.34
C ARG A 42 6.60 -2.80 10.57
N ALA A 43 5.96 -2.88 11.74
CA ALA A 43 6.45 -2.26 12.97
C ALA A 43 7.43 -3.18 13.72
N GLU A 44 7.23 -4.50 13.66
CA GLU A 44 8.06 -5.45 14.41
C GLU A 44 9.43 -5.69 13.75
N ARG A 45 9.53 -5.63 12.42
CA ARG A 45 10.83 -5.68 11.72
C ARG A 45 11.73 -4.50 12.09
N LYS A 46 11.16 -3.31 12.28
CA LYS A 46 11.89 -2.10 12.68
C LYS A 46 12.35 -2.11 14.14
N ARG A 47 11.61 -2.79 15.04
CA ARG A 47 12.04 -3.00 16.44
C ARG A 47 13.11 -4.09 16.59
N ARG A 48 13.06 -5.15 15.78
CA ARG A 48 14.07 -6.23 15.82
C ARG A 48 15.43 -5.80 15.27
N GLU A 49 15.44 -4.93 14.26
CA GLU A 49 16.68 -4.35 13.72
C GLU A 49 17.35 -3.34 14.70
N GLN A 50 16.60 -2.70 15.60
CA GLN A 50 17.16 -1.79 16.62
C GLN A 50 17.64 -2.49 17.92
N HIS A 51 17.25 -3.74 18.17
CA HIS A 51 17.60 -4.47 19.39
C HIS A 51 18.74 -5.48 19.22
N HIS A 52 19.34 -5.62 18.03
CA HIS A 52 20.50 -6.49 17.79
C HIS A 52 21.87 -5.79 17.92
N ASP A 53 21.90 -4.51 18.33
CA ASP A 53 23.15 -3.73 18.44
C ASP A 53 23.54 -3.39 19.90
N ALA A 54 22.83 -3.92 20.90
CA ALA A 54 23.01 -3.52 22.31
C ALA A 54 23.50 -4.64 23.24
N ASN A 55 24.09 -5.73 22.73
CA ASN A 55 24.71 -6.72 23.60
C ASN A 55 25.90 -7.45 22.96
N GLN A 56 27.00 -6.73 22.77
CA GLN A 56 28.33 -7.35 22.70
C GLN A 56 29.35 -6.45 23.40
N VAL A 57 29.26 -6.37 24.72
CA VAL A 57 30.35 -5.91 25.59
C VAL A 57 30.63 -7.02 26.60
N GLY A 58 31.76 -7.71 26.45
CA GLY A 58 32.12 -8.80 27.37
C GLY A 58 33.39 -9.57 27.00
N LEU A 59 34.52 -9.04 27.49
CA LEU A 59 35.79 -9.72 27.82
C LEU A 59 36.82 -9.99 26.72
N GLY A 60 37.88 -9.17 26.72
CA GLY A 60 39.20 -9.48 26.14
C GLY A 60 40.24 -8.45 26.56
N LEU A 61 41.07 -8.79 27.54
CA LEU A 61 42.17 -8.00 28.11
C LEU A 61 43.31 -7.70 27.09
N ASN A 62 43.86 -6.49 27.22
CA ASN A 62 45.28 -6.16 27.45
C ASN A 62 46.03 -5.27 26.42
N SER A 63 46.61 -4.20 26.99
CA SER A 63 47.90 -3.56 26.70
C SER A 63 48.15 -2.69 25.43
N SER A 64 48.35 -1.38 25.73
CA SER A 64 49.56 -0.58 25.48
C SER A 64 49.79 0.18 24.15
N TYR A 65 49.99 1.50 24.32
CA TYR A 65 50.61 2.57 23.47
C TYR A 65 49.78 3.45 22.48
N PRO A 66 50.12 4.77 22.35
CA PRO A 66 49.23 5.84 21.87
C PRO A 66 49.59 6.48 20.51
N GLY A 67 48.63 7.22 19.92
CA GLY A 67 48.79 8.17 18.80
C GLY A 67 47.98 7.76 17.55
N VAL A 68 47.48 8.63 16.66
CA VAL A 68 47.53 10.09 16.50
C VAL A 68 46.59 10.45 15.29
N TYR A 69 45.91 11.62 15.31
CA TYR A 69 45.14 12.32 14.22
C TYR A 69 43.98 11.57 13.50
N GLY A 70 42.82 12.14 13.13
CA GLY A 70 42.29 13.50 13.07
C GLY A 70 40.98 13.45 12.25
N ALA A 71 39.92 14.13 12.70
CA ALA A 71 38.66 14.29 11.96
C ALA A 71 38.76 15.40 10.90
N PRO A 72 37.85 15.43 9.92
CA PRO A 72 37.03 16.64 9.79
C PRO A 72 35.53 16.37 9.53
N PRO A 73 34.63 17.33 9.88
CA PRO A 73 33.17 17.21 9.77
C PRO A 73 32.64 17.80 8.44
N LEU A 74 31.57 17.24 7.87
CA LEU A 74 30.93 17.78 6.67
C LEU A 74 29.40 17.98 6.85
N SER A 75 29.06 19.26 7.03
CA SER A 75 27.89 20.04 6.58
C SER A 75 26.50 19.39 6.45
N GLN A 76 25.61 19.81 7.36
CA GLN A 76 24.36 20.55 7.12
C GLN A 76 23.70 20.47 5.72
N LEU A 77 22.49 19.89 5.67
CA LEU A 77 21.47 20.19 4.65
C LEU A 77 20.09 20.39 5.32
N PRO A 78 19.26 21.33 4.84
CA PRO A 78 18.02 21.76 5.49
C PRO A 78 16.86 20.79 5.23
N TYR A 79 16.13 20.45 6.29
CA TYR A 79 14.85 19.74 6.20
C TYR A 79 13.79 20.63 5.54
N SER A 80 13.59 20.45 4.23
CA SER A 80 12.43 20.97 3.52
C SER A 80 11.22 20.04 3.74
N GLY A 81 10.17 20.60 4.33
CA GLY A 81 8.78 20.31 3.97
C GLY A 81 8.28 18.87 4.13
N GLY A 82 7.62 18.62 5.27
CA GLY A 82 6.69 17.49 5.42
C GLY A 82 5.48 17.64 4.51
N ALA A 83 5.63 17.36 3.22
CA ALA A 83 4.51 17.00 2.37
C ALA A 83 4.13 15.57 2.72
N LYS A 84 2.96 15.39 3.35
CA LYS A 84 2.30 14.09 3.43
C LYS A 84 2.26 13.55 2.00
N SER A 85 3.03 12.50 1.74
CA SER A 85 2.98 11.79 0.48
C SER A 85 1.53 11.39 0.25
N MET A 86 0.86 12.08 -0.67
CA MET A 86 -0.27 11.55 -1.43
C MET A 86 0.27 10.27 -2.08
N LEU A 87 0.23 9.17 -1.33
CA LEU A 87 0.60 7.86 -1.83
C LEU A 87 -0.40 7.60 -2.95
N GLN A 88 0.09 7.74 -4.18
CA GLN A 88 -0.57 7.29 -5.38
C GLN A 88 -0.89 5.82 -5.16
N GLU A 89 -2.13 5.59 -4.75
CA GLU A 89 -2.62 4.29 -4.32
C GLU A 89 -2.50 3.38 -5.54
N ALA A 90 -1.72 2.29 -5.42
CA ALA A 90 -1.49 1.36 -6.51
C ALA A 90 -2.84 0.99 -7.15
N PRO A 91 -2.96 0.94 -8.49
CA PRO A 91 -4.23 0.73 -9.15
C PRO A 91 -4.84 -0.56 -8.61
N ALA A 92 -5.93 -0.40 -7.85
CA ALA A 92 -6.65 -1.52 -7.31
C ALA A 92 -7.12 -2.40 -8.49
N LEU A 93 -7.24 -3.70 -8.25
CA LEU A 93 -7.78 -4.60 -9.26
C LEU A 93 -9.14 -4.07 -9.71
N PRO A 94 -9.46 -4.19 -11.00
CA PRO A 94 -10.73 -3.71 -11.51
C PRO A 94 -11.94 -4.19 -10.69
N ASN A 95 -12.86 -3.26 -10.46
CA ASN A 95 -14.03 -3.43 -9.60
C ASN A 95 -15.21 -2.63 -10.18
N ASN A 96 -16.43 -3.09 -9.92
CA ASN A 96 -17.64 -2.34 -10.29
C ASN A 96 -17.95 -1.19 -9.31
N ILE A 97 -17.20 -1.10 -8.20
CA ILE A 97 -17.28 0.01 -7.25
C ILE A 97 -16.06 0.91 -7.42
N LEU A 98 -16.29 2.21 -7.58
CA LEU A 98 -15.28 3.25 -7.63
C LEU A 98 -15.16 3.95 -6.28
N PHE A 99 -13.92 4.22 -5.88
CA PHE A 99 -13.58 5.07 -4.76
C PHE A 99 -13.15 6.44 -5.27
N VAL A 100 -13.90 7.45 -4.86
CA VAL A 100 -13.74 8.84 -5.26
C VAL A 100 -13.19 9.64 -4.08
N GLN A 101 -12.13 10.40 -4.34
CA GLN A 101 -11.42 11.21 -3.36
C GLN A 101 -11.23 12.64 -3.85
N ASN A 102 -10.74 13.49 -2.95
CA ASN A 102 -10.45 14.90 -3.20
C ASN A 102 -11.70 15.71 -3.59
N LEU A 103 -12.86 15.34 -3.04
CA LEU A 103 -14.10 16.09 -3.26
C LEU A 103 -14.15 17.34 -2.35
N PRO A 104 -14.66 18.48 -2.83
CA PRO A 104 -14.99 19.63 -1.98
C PRO A 104 -15.98 19.29 -0.86
N HIS A 105 -15.92 20.01 0.26
CA HIS A 105 -16.82 19.81 1.41
C HIS A 105 -18.28 20.13 1.08
N GLU A 106 -18.51 21.03 0.13
CA GLU A 106 -19.84 21.39 -0.38
C GLU A 106 -20.42 20.39 -1.39
N THR A 107 -19.66 19.34 -1.74
CA THR A 107 -20.13 18.32 -2.68
C THR A 107 -21.31 17.57 -2.07
N THR A 108 -22.45 17.58 -2.76
CA THR A 108 -23.64 16.83 -2.34
C THR A 108 -23.78 15.51 -3.11
N PRO A 109 -24.50 14.52 -2.55
CA PRO A 109 -24.77 13.26 -3.26
C PRO A 109 -25.46 13.48 -4.61
N MET A 110 -26.36 14.47 -4.69
CA MET A 110 -27.09 14.81 -5.91
C MET A 110 -26.15 15.29 -7.03
N MET A 111 -25.14 16.10 -6.71
CA MET A 111 -24.14 16.55 -7.69
C MET A 111 -23.35 15.38 -8.26
N LEU A 112 -22.92 14.46 -7.40
CA LEU A 112 -22.23 13.24 -7.84
C LEU A 112 -23.16 12.35 -8.67
N GLN A 113 -24.40 12.17 -8.25
CA GLN A 113 -25.39 11.40 -9.00
C GLN A 113 -25.56 11.95 -10.42
N MET A 114 -25.73 13.27 -10.58
CA MET A 114 -25.85 13.92 -11.89
C MET A 114 -24.60 13.76 -12.75
N LEU A 115 -23.41 13.71 -12.15
CA LEU A 115 -22.16 13.47 -12.88
C LEU A 115 -21.94 12.01 -13.26
N PHE A 116 -22.35 11.05 -12.44
CA PHE A 116 -22.08 9.64 -12.71
C PHE A 116 -23.20 8.96 -13.53
N ILE A 117 -24.44 9.46 -13.48
CA ILE A 117 -25.57 8.91 -14.25
C ILE A 117 -25.40 9.07 -15.77
N GLN A 118 -24.55 9.98 -16.23
CA GLN A 118 -24.26 10.15 -17.67
C GLN A 118 -23.51 8.95 -18.26
N TYR A 119 -22.91 8.09 -17.42
CA TYR A 119 -22.27 6.85 -17.83
C TYR A 119 -23.22 5.67 -17.61
N PRO A 120 -23.28 4.73 -18.57
CA PRO A 120 -24.20 3.61 -18.49
C PRO A 120 -23.92 2.72 -17.28
N GLY A 121 -24.98 2.15 -16.70
CA GLY A 121 -24.87 1.18 -15.62
C GLY A 121 -24.70 1.76 -14.22
N PHE A 122 -24.91 3.07 -14.03
CA PHE A 122 -24.94 3.70 -12.72
C PHE A 122 -25.97 3.02 -11.79
N LYS A 123 -25.59 2.71 -10.55
CA LYS A 123 -26.50 2.18 -9.52
C LYS A 123 -26.70 3.14 -8.35
N GLU A 124 -25.64 3.40 -7.58
CA GLU A 124 -25.73 4.21 -6.37
C GLU A 124 -24.47 5.04 -6.10
N VAL A 125 -24.65 6.13 -5.37
CA VAL A 125 -23.57 6.93 -4.77
C VAL A 125 -23.73 6.87 -3.26
N ARG A 126 -22.65 6.53 -2.56
CA ARG A 126 -22.57 6.54 -1.10
C ARG A 126 -21.45 7.46 -0.64
N MET A 127 -21.82 8.60 -0.07
CA MET A 127 -20.86 9.49 0.60
C MET A 127 -20.61 9.01 2.03
N ILE A 128 -19.43 9.30 2.58
CA ILE A 128 -19.10 8.96 3.97
C ILE A 128 -19.21 10.21 4.84
N GLU A 129 -20.25 10.30 5.68
CA GLU A 129 -20.45 11.44 6.58
C GLU A 129 -19.30 11.60 7.59
N ALA A 130 -18.73 10.49 8.04
CA ALA A 130 -17.60 10.50 8.97
C ALA A 130 -16.30 11.08 8.35
N LYS A 131 -16.22 11.15 7.01
CA LYS A 131 -15.06 11.67 6.27
C LYS A 131 -15.54 12.44 5.04
N PRO A 132 -15.78 13.76 5.18
CA PRO A 132 -16.08 14.61 4.03
C PRO A 132 -14.96 14.52 2.99
N GLY A 133 -15.32 14.62 1.71
CA GLY A 133 -14.37 14.61 0.61
C GLY A 133 -14.12 13.24 -0.04
N ILE A 134 -14.79 12.19 0.44
CA ILE A 134 -14.75 10.85 -0.16
C ILE A 134 -16.14 10.28 -0.43
N ALA A 135 -16.26 9.49 -1.50
CA ALA A 135 -17.48 8.82 -1.90
C ALA A 135 -17.19 7.46 -2.57
N PHE A 136 -18.18 6.59 -2.55
CA PHE A 136 -18.21 5.36 -3.33
C PHE A 136 -19.30 5.45 -4.39
N VAL A 137 -18.99 4.97 -5.59
CA VAL A 137 -19.96 4.91 -6.68
C VAL A 137 -20.03 3.48 -7.19
N GLU A 138 -21.21 2.88 -7.20
CA GLU A 138 -21.42 1.53 -7.72
C GLU A 138 -21.98 1.56 -9.14
N TYR A 139 -21.41 0.71 -9.99
CA TYR A 139 -21.90 0.39 -11.33
C TYR A 139 -22.38 -1.07 -11.45
N GLY A 140 -23.11 -1.34 -12.53
CA GLY A 140 -23.54 -2.67 -12.95
C GLY A 140 -22.38 -3.63 -13.07
N ASP A 141 -21.37 -3.24 -13.84
CA ASP A 141 -20.17 -4.02 -14.09
C ASP A 141 -18.88 -3.18 -13.99
N GLU A 142 -17.76 -3.88 -14.04
CA GLU A 142 -16.40 -3.31 -13.99
C GLU A 142 -16.07 -2.47 -15.23
N MET A 143 -16.55 -2.87 -16.41
CA MET A 143 -16.25 -2.17 -17.66
C MET A 143 -16.91 -0.78 -17.68
N GLN A 144 -18.15 -0.70 -17.25
CA GLN A 144 -18.92 0.53 -17.05
C GLN A 144 -18.26 1.43 -16.01
N ALA A 145 -17.83 0.86 -14.87
CA ALA A 145 -17.07 1.60 -13.86
C ALA A 145 -15.76 2.16 -14.44
N THR A 146 -15.07 1.40 -15.29
CA THR A 146 -13.83 1.82 -15.94
C THR A 146 -14.05 3.00 -16.89
N VAL A 147 -15.13 2.98 -17.67
CA VAL A 147 -15.49 4.08 -18.58
C VAL A 147 -15.78 5.36 -17.77
N ALA A 148 -16.57 5.25 -16.71
CA ALA A 148 -16.86 6.39 -15.82
C ALA A 148 -15.60 6.94 -15.15
N MET A 149 -14.74 6.05 -14.65
CA MET A 149 -13.45 6.41 -14.04
C MET A 149 -12.58 7.19 -15.02
N GLN A 150 -12.41 6.71 -16.26
CA GLN A 150 -11.59 7.40 -17.26
C GLN A 150 -12.19 8.75 -17.68
N GLY A 151 -13.52 8.83 -17.80
CA GLY A 151 -14.22 10.06 -18.22
C GLY A 151 -14.22 11.17 -17.16
N LEU A 152 -14.23 10.81 -15.87
CA LEU A 152 -14.30 11.76 -14.75
C LEU A 152 -12.97 11.90 -14.00
N GLN A 153 -11.90 11.23 -14.42
CA GLN A 153 -10.63 11.33 -13.74
C GLN A 153 -10.09 12.76 -13.79
N GLY A 154 -9.80 13.34 -12.62
CA GLY A 154 -9.34 14.71 -12.52
C GLY A 154 -10.41 15.77 -12.79
N PHE A 155 -11.69 15.38 -12.95
CA PHE A 155 -12.78 16.33 -13.14
C PHE A 155 -12.88 17.28 -11.94
N LYS A 156 -12.99 18.56 -12.23
CA LYS A 156 -12.99 19.62 -11.23
C LYS A 156 -14.42 20.04 -10.94
N ILE A 157 -15.01 19.52 -9.86
CA ILE A 157 -16.32 20.00 -9.38
C ILE A 157 -16.22 21.48 -8.99
N THR A 158 -15.10 21.85 -8.35
CA THR A 158 -14.70 23.24 -8.12
C THR A 158 -13.30 23.46 -8.68
N GLN A 159 -12.95 24.70 -9.04
CA GLN A 159 -11.71 24.99 -9.77
C GLN A 159 -10.41 24.52 -9.07
N GLN A 160 -10.48 24.32 -7.75
CA GLN A 160 -9.34 24.02 -6.89
C GLN A 160 -9.12 22.51 -6.68
N ASN A 161 -10.15 21.67 -6.82
CA ASN A 161 -10.11 20.28 -6.36
C ASN A 161 -10.45 19.31 -7.52
N PRO A 162 -9.43 18.81 -8.26
CA PRO A 162 -9.64 17.74 -9.24
C PRO A 162 -9.95 16.44 -8.51
N MET A 163 -11.09 15.83 -8.78
CA MET A 163 -11.48 14.57 -8.15
C MET A 163 -10.54 13.44 -8.58
N LEU A 164 -10.24 12.54 -7.65
CA LEU A 164 -9.40 11.36 -7.88
C LEU A 164 -10.25 10.11 -7.78
N ILE A 165 -10.26 9.31 -8.84
CA ILE A 165 -11.06 8.09 -8.94
C ILE A 165 -10.11 6.90 -9.04
N THR A 166 -10.40 5.87 -8.25
CA THR A 166 -9.71 4.59 -8.21
C THR A 166 -10.73 3.47 -8.05
N TYR A 167 -10.38 2.22 -8.36
CA TYR A 167 -11.25 1.11 -7.99
C TYR A 167 -11.30 0.96 -6.46
N ALA A 168 -12.48 0.70 -5.92
CA ALA A 168 -12.61 0.38 -4.51
C ALA A 168 -11.92 -0.94 -4.21
N LYS A 169 -11.28 -1.01 -3.04
CA LYS A 169 -10.69 -2.25 -2.55
C LYS A 169 -11.82 -3.19 -2.10
N LYS A 170 -11.72 -4.46 -2.50
CA LYS A 170 -12.56 -5.55 -1.96
C LYS A 170 -12.18 -5.89 -0.52
#